data_AF-A0A2U1C3E5-F1
#
_entry.id   AF-A0A2U1C3E5-F1
#
_cell.length_a   1.000
_cell.length_b   1.000
_cell.length_c   1.000
_cell.angle_alpha   90.00
_cell.angle_beta   90.00
_cell.angle_gamma   90.00
#
_symmetry.space_group_name_H-M   'P 1'
#
loop_
_entity.id
_entity.type
_entity.pdbx_description
1 polymer ?
#
loop_
_entity_poly.entity_id
_entity_poly.type
_entity_poly.pdbx_seq_one_letter_code
_entity_poly.pdbx_strand_id
1 'polypeptide(L)' 'MDWGDGIWVAVGLVFVIEGLLPLVSPTGWRRMFVQFMQLRDGQIRFIALLGVAIGVAMLVLA' A
#
# COMPACT_ATOMS: atom_id res chain seq x y z
N MET A 1 -6.44 16.15 18.85
CA MET A 1 -6.70 14.81 18.31
C MET A 1 -6.07 13.86 19.30
N ASP A 2 -6.87 13.03 19.98
CA ASP A 2 -6.29 12.05 20.90
C ASP A 2 -5.52 11.03 20.06
N TRP A 3 -4.25 10.78 20.40
CA TRP A 3 -3.35 9.99 19.56
C TRP A 3 -3.89 8.56 19.34
N GLY A 4 -4.67 8.05 20.31
CA GLY A 4 -5.34 6.75 20.22
C GLY A 4 -6.36 6.67 19.09
N ASP A 5 -7.23 7.68 18.95
CA ASP A 5 -8.30 7.69 17.94
C ASP A 5 -7.72 7.78 16.52
N GLY A 6 -6.68 8.60 16.34
CA GLY A 6 -6.02 8.77 15.05
C GLY A 6 -5.37 7.48 14.53
N ILE A 7 -4.79 6.67 15.41
CA ILE A 7 -4.18 5.39 15.05
C ILE A 7 -5.25 4.41 14.57
N TRP A 8 -6.37 4.28 15.29
CA TRP A 8 -7.45 3.38 14.90
C TRP A 8 -8.07 3.76 13.56
N VAL A 9 -8.22 5.06 13.29
CA VAL A 9 -8.69 5.55 11.99
C VAL A 9 -7.68 5.21 10.88
N ALA A 10 -6.38 5.46 11.09
CA ALA A 10 -5.35 5.15 10.10
C ALA A 10 -5.30 3.66 9.79
N VAL A 11 -5.32 2.80 10.81
CA VAL A 11 -5.36 1.34 10.65
C VAL A 11 -6.63 0.91 9.91
N GLY A 12 -7.80 1.44 10.28
CA GLY A 12 -9.06 1.14 9.58
C GLY A 12 -9.00 1.49 8.10
N LEU A 13 -8.43 2.65 7.74
CA LEU A 13 -8.25 3.06 6.36
C LEU A 13 -7.31 2.13 5.58
N VAL A 14 -6.22 1.67 6.18
CA VAL A 14 -5.31 0.68 5.55
C VAL A 14 -6.07 -0.60 5.22
N PHE A 15 -6.86 -1.14 6.16
CA PHE A 15 -7.68 -2.33 5.91
C PHE A 15 -8.72 -2.12 4.82
N VAL A 16 -9.40 -0.97 4.80
CA VAL A 16 -10.38 -0.64 3.75
C VAL A 16 -9.69 -0.59 2.39
N ILE A 17 -8.55 0.10 2.26
CA ILE A 17 -7.83 0.25 0.99
C ILE A 17 -7.29 -1.10 0.50
N GLU A 18 -6.64 -1.87 1.37
CA GLU A 18 -6.13 -3.22 1.05
C GLU A 18 -7.26 -4.18 0.64
N GLY A 19 -8.42 -4.10 1.30
CA GLY A 19 -9.57 -4.96 1.01
C GLY A 19 -10.38 -4.56 -0.22
N LEU A 20 -10.30 -3.31 -0.68
CA LEU A 20 -11.17 -2.79 -1.74
C LEU A 20 -10.88 -3.42 -3.11
N LEU A 21 -9.60 -3.55 -3.48
CA LEU A 21 -9.18 -4.19 -4.74
C LEU A 21 -9.62 -5.66 -4.84
N PRO A 22 -9.35 -6.55 -3.86
CA PRO A 22 -9.80 -7.93 -3.91
C PRO A 22 -11.33 -8.07 -3.83
N LEU A 23 -12.03 -7.15 -3.16
CA LEU A 23 -13.49 -7.16 -3.08
C LEU A 23 -14.15 -6.75 -4.42
N VAL A 24 -13.65 -5.70 -5.07
CA VAL A 24 -14.21 -5.18 -6.33
C VAL A 24 -13.81 -6.05 -7.52
N SER A 25 -12.55 -6.51 -7.59
CA SER A 25 -12.04 -7.29 -8.71
C SER A 25 -11.08 -8.39 -8.26
N PRO A 26 -11.61 -9.52 -7.74
CA PRO A 26 -10.78 -10.60 -7.22
C PRO A 26 -9.88 -11.23 -8.30
N THR A 27 -10.33 -11.28 -9.56
CA THR A 27 -9.54 -11.80 -10.68
C THR A 27 -8.45 -10.82 -11.12
N GLY A 28 -8.75 -9.53 -11.15
CA GLY A 28 -7.75 -8.49 -11.45
C GLY A 28 -6.66 -8.44 -10.39
N TRP A 29 -7.06 -8.48 -9.12
CA TRP A 29 -6.15 -8.57 -7.98
C TRP A 29 -5.22 -9.78 -8.09
N ARG A 30 -5.76 -11.00 -8.30
CA ARG A 30 -4.95 -12.21 -8.47
C ARG A 30 -3.94 -12.10 -9.61
N ARG A 31 -4.36 -11.55 -10.76
CA ARG A 31 -3.45 -11.37 -11.91
C ARG A 31 -2.31 -10.42 -11.58
N MET A 32 -2.62 -9.29 -10.95
CA MET A 32 -1.62 -8.29 -10.53
C MET A 32 -0.62 -8.91 -9.55
N PHE A 33 -1.11 -9.69 -8.59
CA PHE A 33 -0.26 -10.39 -7.61
C PHE A 33 0.68 -11.40 -8.28
N VAL A 34 0.19 -12.18 -9.24
CA VAL A 34 1.03 -13.11 -10.02
C VAL A 34 2.10 -12.37 -10.82
N GLN A 35 1.78 -11.23 -11.41
CA GLN A 35 2.77 -10.39 -12.09
C GLN A 35 3.84 -9.87 -11.14
N PHE A 36 3.46 -9.46 -9.93
CA PHE A 36 4.42 -9.05 -8.89
C PHE A 36 5.37 -10.18 -8.49
N MET A 37 4.87 -11.42 -8.38
CA MET A 37 5.71 -12.59 -8.07
C MET A 37 6.72 -12.93 -9.18
N GLN A 38 6.50 -12.46 -10.41
CA GLN A 38 7.44 -12.65 -11.52
C GLN A 38 8.55 -11.59 -11.56
N LEU A 39 8.44 -10.52 -10.77
CA LEU A 39 9.48 -9.51 -10.68
C LEU A 39 10.69 -10.04 -9.92
N ARG A 40 11.87 -9.58 -10.31
CA ARG A 40 13.11 -9.87 -9.57
C ARG A 40 13.10 -9.13 -8.24
N ASP A 41 13.73 -9.69 -7.21
CA ASP A 41 13.86 -9.05 -5.89
C ASP A 41 14.35 -7.60 -5.95
N GLY A 42 15.28 -7.29 -6.87
CA GLY A 42 15.78 -5.93 -7.07
C GLY A 42 14.70 -4.97 -7.58
N GLN A 43 13.78 -5.42 -8.43
CA GLN A 43 12.67 -4.60 -8.94
C GLN A 43 11.64 -4.34 -7.84
N ILE A 44 11.29 -5.36 -7.06
CA ILE A 44 10.37 -5.23 -5.91
C ILE A 44 10.93 -4.21 -4.91
N ARG A 45 12.22 -4.34 -4.57
CA ARG A 45 12.91 -3.40 -3.66
C ARG A 45 12.93 -1.98 -4.22
N PHE A 46 13.16 -1.81 -5.52
CA PHE A 46 13.18 -0.49 -6.15
C PHE A 46 11.79 0.19 -6.12
N ILE A 47 10.73 -0.55 -6.46
CA ILE A 47 9.35 -0.06 -6.39
C ILE A 47 9.00 0.31 -4.94
N ALA A 48 9.35 -0.54 -3.98
CA ALA A 48 9.15 -0.26 -2.56
C ALA A 48 9.91 1.00 -2.10
N LEU A 49 11.17 1.16 -2.52
CA LEU A 49 11.98 2.34 -2.19
C LEU A 49 11.35 3.62 -2.75
N LEU A 50 10.84 3.57 -3.98
CA LEU A 50 10.15 4.72 -4.59
C LEU A 50 8.86 5.07 -3.81
N GLY A 51 8.08 4.07 -3.39
CA GLY A 51 6.90 4.28 -2.55
C GLY A 51 7.25 4.91 -1.19
N VAL A 52 8.29 4.41 -0.52
CA VAL A 52 8.79 4.99 0.74
C VAL A 52 9.28 6.42 0.53
N ALA A 53 10.05 6.68 -0.54
CA ALA A 53 10.56 8.02 -0.83
C ALA A 53 9.43 9.04 -1.07
N ILE A 54 8.39 8.65 -1.82
CA ILE A 54 7.19 9.49 -2.03
C ILE A 54 6.48 9.73 -0.69
N GLY A 55 6.28 8.68 0.12
CA GLY A 55 5.64 8.80 1.43
C GLY A 55 6.40 9.75 2.36
N VAL A 56 7.72 9.63 2.43
CA VAL A 56 8.58 10.54 3.20
C VAL A 56 8.47 11.96 2.66
N ALA A 57 8.51 12.15 1.33
CA ALA A 57 8.35 13.47 0.73
C ALA A 57 7.00 14.10 1.10
N MET A 58 5.90 13.33 1.06
CA MET A 58 4.59 13.81 1.48
C MET A 58 4.57 14.22 2.95
N LEU A 59 5.18 13.42 3.85
CA LEU A 59 5.24 13.74 5.28
C LEU A 59 6.10 14.98 5.58
N VAL A 60 7.13 15.24 4.78
CA VAL A 60 8.01 16.42 4.93
C VAL A 60 7.35 17.68 4.35
N LEU A 61 6.51 17.54 3.32
CA LEU A 61 5.85 18.66 2.63
C LEU A 61 4.46 19.01 3.20
N ALA A 62 3.86 18.13 4.00
CA ALA A 62 2.58 18.33 4.68
C ALA A 62 2.74 19.09 5.99
#